data_AF-A0A952TDZ8-F1
#
_entry.id   AF-A0A952TDZ8-F1
#
_cell.length_a   1.000
_cell.length_b   1.000
_cell.length_c   1.000
_cell.angle_alpha   90.00
_cell.angle_beta   90.00
_cell.angle_gamma   90.00
#
_symmetry.space_group_name_H-M   'P 1'
#
loop_
_entity.id
_entity.type
_entity.pdbx_description
1 polymer ?
#
loop_
_entity_poly.entity_id
_entity_poly.type
_entity_poly.pdbx_seq_one_letter_code
_entity_poly.pdbx_strand_id
1 'polypeptide(L)'
;MKQNSSFQEILEEKLGAGRPTPETDWTLSPGEPAHLAYLLGQIGVFRFPKPRPSPPPSSPSREKPRPAVPAPRAKGPPHALSERQKTAMGWFQDQGEALADDFNEKELKTAFRRLARRLHPDVHPQGNDLFLTLKTQHRCLEEIFKRPV
;
A
#
# COMPACT_ATOMS: atom_id res chain seq x y z
N MET A 1 -43.05 22.68 6.86
CA MET A 1 -42.12 22.32 5.77
C MET A 1 -40.71 22.61 6.26
N LYS A 2 -39.86 21.59 6.44
CA LYS A 2 -38.49 21.77 6.95
C LYS A 2 -37.57 22.08 5.77
N GLN A 3 -36.83 23.19 5.84
CA GLN A 3 -35.88 23.59 4.81
C GLN A 3 -34.63 22.72 4.93
N ASN A 4 -34.22 22.10 3.83
CA ASN A 4 -32.98 21.33 3.76
C ASN A 4 -31.87 22.29 3.31
N SER A 5 -31.15 22.88 4.27
CA SER A 5 -29.94 23.65 3.98
C SER A 5 -28.89 22.77 3.30
N SER A 6 -28.22 23.30 2.28
CA SER A 6 -27.20 22.57 1.52
C SER A 6 -26.00 22.32 2.41
N PHE A 7 -25.37 21.15 2.29
CA PHE A 7 -24.17 20.78 3.06
C PHE A 7 -23.01 21.78 2.86
N GLN A 8 -22.97 22.46 1.71
CA GLN A 8 -22.01 23.54 1.44
C GLN A 8 -22.23 24.76 2.33
N GLU A 9 -23.49 25.10 2.61
CA GLU A 9 -23.88 26.24 3.45
C GLU A 9 -23.51 25.98 4.92
N ILE A 10 -23.69 24.75 5.39
CA ILE A 10 -23.25 24.31 6.73
C ILE A 10 -21.72 24.32 6.85
N LEU A 11 -21.01 23.97 5.77
CA LEU A 11 -19.54 24.01 5.74
C LEU A 11 -19.01 25.45 5.80
N GLU A 12 -19.62 26.38 5.06
CA GLU A 12 -19.25 27.80 5.10
C GLU A 12 -19.55 28.43 6.47
N GLU A 13 -20.67 28.06 7.10
CA GLU A 13 -21.01 28.51 8.44
C GLU A 13 -20.05 27.95 9.51
N LYS A 14 -19.67 26.67 9.41
CA LYS A 14 -18.73 26.05 10.36
C LYS A 14 -17.28 26.46 10.18
N LEU A 15 -16.88 26.86 8.97
CA LEU A 15 -15.51 27.30 8.68
C LEU A 15 -15.25 28.76 9.02
N GLY A 16 -16.23 29.47 9.61
CA GLY A 16 -16.02 30.71 10.37
C GLY A 16 -15.15 31.69 9.62
N ALA A 17 -15.77 32.49 8.76
CA ALA A 17 -15.15 33.58 8.01
C ALA A 17 -14.32 34.53 8.89
N GLY A 18 -13.08 34.15 9.17
CA GLY A 18 -12.00 35.04 9.57
C GLY A 18 -11.30 35.49 8.30
N ARG A 19 -11.71 36.65 7.76
CA ARG A 19 -10.89 37.35 6.77
C ARG A 19 -9.51 37.58 7.41
N PRO A 20 -8.40 37.11 6.84
CA PRO A 20 -7.10 37.56 7.29
C PRO A 20 -6.98 39.04 6.96
N THR A 21 -6.93 39.89 7.98
CA THR A 21 -6.52 41.27 7.83
C THR A 21 -5.07 41.29 7.32
N PRO A 22 -4.72 42.15 6.35
CA PRO A 22 -3.36 42.23 5.80
C PRO A 22 -2.37 42.94 6.74
N GLU A 23 -2.58 42.91 8.06
CA GLU A 23 -1.77 43.61 9.06
C GLU A 23 -0.95 42.66 9.95
N THR A 24 -0.60 41.48 9.46
CA THR A 24 0.52 40.73 10.04
C THR A 24 1.70 40.85 9.11
N ASP A 25 2.33 42.00 9.23
CA ASP A 25 3.59 42.37 8.61
C ASP A 25 4.68 41.46 9.18
N TRP A 26 4.86 40.28 8.58
CA TRP A 26 5.96 39.36 8.90
C TRP A 26 7.28 39.87 8.29
N THR A 27 7.61 41.14 8.50
CA THR A 27 8.99 41.59 8.31
C THR A 27 9.83 40.99 9.43
N LEU A 28 10.26 39.74 9.22
CA LEU A 28 11.35 39.12 9.97
C LEU A 28 12.55 40.06 9.85
N SER A 29 12.72 40.91 10.87
CA SER A 29 13.83 41.82 10.96
C SER A 29 15.12 40.99 11.02
N PRO A 30 16.15 41.31 10.21
CA PRO A 30 17.36 40.49 10.07
C PRO A 30 18.21 40.34 11.35
N GLY A 31 17.75 40.89 12.49
CA GLY A 31 18.35 40.71 13.82
C GLY A 31 17.52 39.86 14.80
N GLU A 32 16.34 39.37 14.44
CA GLU A 32 15.56 38.53 15.37
C GLU A 32 16.17 37.14 15.53
N PRO A 33 16.18 36.58 16.75
CA PRO A 33 16.75 35.26 17.02
C PRO A 33 16.05 34.13 16.25
N ALA A 34 14.77 34.31 15.88
CA ALA A 34 14.04 33.37 15.02
C ALA A 34 14.56 33.37 13.58
N HIS A 35 14.92 34.53 13.02
CA HIS A 35 15.53 34.66 11.70
C HIS A 35 16.94 34.06 11.70
N LEU A 36 17.72 34.31 12.75
CA LEU A 36 19.05 33.71 12.93
C LEU A 36 18.98 32.19 13.08
N ALA A 37 18.00 31.66 13.84
CA ALA A 37 17.77 30.23 13.97
C ALA A 37 17.36 29.58 12.63
N TYR A 38 16.56 30.27 11.82
CA TYR A 38 16.20 29.83 10.47
C TYR A 38 17.43 29.79 9.53
N LEU A 39 18.27 30.83 9.54
CA LEU A 39 19.53 30.87 8.80
C LEU A 39 20.50 29.77 9.24
N LEU A 40 20.63 29.53 10.54
CA LEU A 40 21.44 28.44 11.09
C LEU A 40 20.91 27.05 10.68
N GLY A 41 19.59 26.89 10.55
CA GLY A 41 18.97 25.67 10.04
C GLY A 41 19.16 25.44 8.54
N GLN A 42 19.40 26.50 7.75
CA GLN A 42 19.72 26.42 6.32
C GLN A 42 21.19 26.10 6.02
N ILE A 43 22.10 26.29 6.98
CA ILE A 43 23.50 25.88 6.84
C ILE A 43 23.53 24.35 6.89
N GLY A 44 23.41 23.76 5.70
CA GLY A 44 23.36 22.33 5.48
C GLY A 44 24.44 21.63 6.29
N VAL A 45 23.99 20.63 7.04
CA VAL A 45 24.86 19.72 7.79
C VAL A 45 25.86 19.14 6.79
N PHE A 46 27.10 19.66 6.81
CA PHE A 46 28.21 19.10 6.06
C PHE A 46 28.47 17.70 6.62
N ARG A 47 27.83 16.71 6.02
CA ARG A 47 28.18 15.31 6.23
C ARG A 47 29.48 15.10 5.48
N PHE A 48 30.59 15.05 6.23
CA PHE A 48 31.83 14.53 5.68
C PHE A 48 31.53 13.18 5.02
N PRO A 49 31.85 13.00 3.72
CA PRO A 49 31.75 11.69 3.13
C PRO A 49 32.71 10.79 3.90
N LYS A 50 32.15 9.83 4.65
CA LYS A 50 32.95 8.74 5.22
C LYS A 50 33.75 8.16 4.05
N PRO A 51 35.10 8.10 4.12
CA PRO A 51 35.87 7.44 3.08
C PRO A 51 35.31 6.02 2.95
N ARG A 52 34.73 5.71 1.79
CA ARG A 52 34.25 4.36 1.52
C ARG A 52 35.50 3.49 1.60
N PRO A 53 35.53 2.43 2.42
CA PRO A 53 36.55 1.41 2.26
C PRO A 53 36.49 0.97 0.79
N SER A 54 37.66 0.92 0.17
CA SER A 54 37.81 0.41 -1.20
C SER A 54 37.05 -0.92 -1.30
N PRO A 55 36.29 -1.13 -2.40
CA PRO A 55 35.63 -2.42 -2.59
C PRO A 55 36.70 -3.51 -2.52
N PRO A 56 36.47 -4.61 -1.80
CA PRO A 56 37.38 -5.75 -1.88
C PRO A 56 37.52 -6.17 -3.34
N PRO A 57 38.70 -6.69 -3.75
CA PRO A 57 38.89 -7.19 -5.12
C PRO A 57 37.75 -8.15 -5.43
N SER A 58 37.15 -7.94 -6.62
CA SER A 58 36.00 -8.65 -7.14
C SER A 58 36.05 -10.13 -6.78
N SER A 59 35.33 -10.50 -5.71
CA SER A 59 35.04 -11.89 -5.46
C SER A 59 34.33 -12.41 -6.72
N PRO A 60 34.70 -13.59 -7.25
CA PRO A 60 34.02 -14.14 -8.41
C PRO A 60 32.52 -14.10 -8.10
N SER A 61 31.80 -13.47 -9.02
CA SER A 61 30.35 -13.30 -8.98
C SER A 61 29.76 -14.58 -8.40
N ARG A 62 29.26 -14.52 -7.15
CA ARG A 62 28.49 -15.61 -6.57
C ARG A 62 27.24 -15.64 -7.41
N GLU A 63 27.28 -16.43 -8.49
CA GLU A 63 26.16 -16.71 -9.34
C GLU A 63 25.02 -17.04 -8.40
N LYS A 64 24.05 -16.12 -8.31
CA LYS A 64 22.82 -16.41 -7.58
C LYS A 64 22.30 -17.68 -8.24
N PRO A 65 22.20 -18.81 -7.51
CA PRO A 65 21.70 -20.02 -8.11
C PRO A 65 20.37 -19.67 -8.76
N ARG A 66 20.25 -20.03 -10.05
CA ARG A 66 19.01 -19.94 -10.82
C ARG A 66 17.84 -20.31 -9.90
N PRO A 67 16.71 -19.57 -9.93
CA PRO A 67 15.56 -19.94 -9.14
C PRO A 67 15.24 -21.41 -9.45
N ALA A 68 15.50 -22.26 -8.46
CA ALA A 68 15.19 -23.68 -8.56
C ALA A 68 13.72 -23.78 -8.93
N VAL A 69 13.41 -24.61 -9.92
CA VAL A 69 12.03 -24.98 -10.25
C VAL A 69 11.35 -25.29 -8.90
N PRO A 70 10.25 -24.59 -8.55
CA PRO A 70 9.65 -24.75 -7.23
C PRO A 70 9.34 -26.24 -7.04
N ALA A 71 9.88 -26.81 -5.97
CA ALA A 71 9.70 -28.22 -5.67
C ALA A 71 8.20 -28.56 -5.72
N PRO A 72 7.81 -29.68 -6.35
CA PRO A 72 6.41 -30.08 -6.42
C PRO A 72 5.88 -30.23 -4.99
N ARG A 73 4.78 -29.54 -4.70
CA ARG A 73 4.17 -29.56 -3.37
C ARG A 73 3.59 -30.94 -3.09
N ALA A 74 3.69 -31.40 -1.85
CA ALA A 74 2.92 -32.55 -1.39
C ALA A 74 1.43 -32.17 -1.45
N LYS A 75 0.64 -32.91 -2.23
CA LYS A 75 -0.79 -32.65 -2.39
C LYS A 75 -1.52 -32.98 -1.09
N GLY A 76 -2.20 -32.01 -0.52
CA GLY A 76 -3.08 -32.19 0.64
C GLY A 76 -4.49 -32.65 0.23
N PRO A 77 -5.35 -32.97 1.21
CA PRO A 77 -6.78 -33.14 0.96
C PRO A 77 -7.38 -31.85 0.36
N PRO A 78 -8.24 -31.96 -0.68
CA PRO A 78 -8.90 -30.79 -1.25
C PRO A 78 -9.84 -30.13 -0.24
N HIS A 79 -9.98 -28.81 -0.32
CA HIS A 79 -10.90 -28.08 0.54
C HIS A 79 -12.37 -28.36 0.16
N ALA A 80 -13.25 -28.49 1.15
CA ALA A 80 -14.69 -28.51 0.93
C ALA A 80 -15.20 -27.08 0.70
N LEU A 81 -15.10 -26.61 -0.55
CA LEU A 81 -15.48 -25.24 -0.92
C LEU A 81 -17.00 -25.08 -1.07
N SER A 82 -17.55 -24.05 -0.43
CA SER A 82 -18.92 -23.57 -0.70
C SER A 82 -19.04 -22.94 -2.09
N GLU A 83 -20.26 -22.82 -2.63
CA GLU A 83 -20.50 -22.20 -3.95
C GLU A 83 -19.90 -20.79 -4.05
N ARG A 84 -20.02 -19.99 -2.98
CA ARG A 84 -19.44 -18.65 -2.93
C ARG A 84 -17.91 -18.69 -3.03
N GLN A 85 -17.27 -19.65 -2.38
CA GLN A 85 -15.81 -19.82 -2.41
C GLN A 85 -15.33 -20.36 -3.75
N LYS A 86 -16.11 -21.19 -4.44
CA LYS A 86 -15.81 -21.63 -5.81
C LYS A 86 -15.81 -20.44 -6.78
N THR A 87 -16.80 -19.55 -6.67
CA THR A 87 -16.83 -18.31 -7.47
C THR A 87 -15.63 -17.42 -7.17
N ALA A 88 -15.26 -17.27 -5.89
CA ALA A 88 -14.06 -16.53 -5.50
C ALA A 88 -12.79 -17.15 -6.10
N MET A 89 -12.66 -18.47 -6.09
CA MET A 89 -11.53 -19.19 -6.68
C MET A 89 -11.48 -19.01 -8.21
N GLY A 90 -12.62 -19.12 -8.89
CA GLY A 90 -12.73 -18.84 -10.33
C GLY A 90 -12.27 -17.44 -10.70
N TRP A 91 -12.64 -16.44 -9.88
CA TRP A 91 -12.20 -15.07 -10.10
C TRP A 91 -10.68 -14.91 -10.04
N PHE A 92 -9.98 -15.61 -9.14
CA PHE A 92 -8.50 -15.61 -9.11
C PHE A 92 -7.90 -16.22 -10.38
N GLN A 93 -8.51 -17.30 -10.88
CA GLN A 93 -8.10 -17.95 -12.13
C GLN A 93 -8.29 -17.01 -13.34
N ASP A 94 -9.40 -16.28 -13.39
CA ASP A 94 -9.68 -15.30 -14.44
C ASP A 94 -8.64 -14.16 -14.47
N GLN A 95 -8.10 -13.79 -13.31
CA GLN A 95 -7.01 -12.81 -13.21
C GLN A 95 -5.60 -13.39 -13.50
N GLY A 96 -5.53 -14.69 -13.79
CA GLY A 96 -4.30 -15.40 -14.14
C GLY A 96 -3.50 -15.92 -12.95
N GLU A 97 -4.08 -16.00 -11.74
CA GLU A 97 -3.47 -16.69 -10.60
C GLU A 97 -4.21 -18.00 -10.33
N ALA A 98 -3.60 -19.11 -10.75
CA ALA A 98 -4.13 -20.44 -10.47
C ALA A 98 -3.80 -20.87 -9.02
N LEU A 99 -4.82 -20.90 -8.18
CA LEU A 99 -4.79 -21.56 -6.88
C LEU A 99 -5.09 -23.06 -7.07
N ALA A 100 -4.36 -23.91 -6.35
CA ALA A 100 -4.63 -25.36 -6.33
C ALA A 100 -5.84 -25.66 -5.42
N ASP A 101 -6.52 -26.78 -5.61
CA ASP A 101 -7.71 -27.14 -4.81
C ASP A 101 -7.41 -27.38 -3.31
N ASP A 102 -6.13 -27.64 -2.99
CA ASP A 102 -5.59 -27.90 -1.65
C ASP A 102 -4.74 -26.71 -1.14
N PHE A 103 -4.97 -25.50 -1.66
CA PHE A 103 -4.13 -24.33 -1.38
C PHE A 103 -3.98 -24.02 0.12
N ASN A 104 -2.81 -23.53 0.52
CA ASN A 104 -2.57 -23.10 1.91
C ASN A 104 -2.78 -21.57 2.07
N GLU A 105 -2.96 -21.10 3.30
CA GLU A 105 -3.14 -19.69 3.65
C GLU A 105 -2.00 -18.80 3.10
N LYS A 106 -0.76 -19.30 3.15
CA LYS A 106 0.42 -18.61 2.59
C LYS A 106 0.32 -18.39 1.08
N GLU A 107 -0.27 -19.35 0.37
CA GLU A 107 -0.41 -19.31 -1.08
C GLU A 107 -1.50 -18.33 -1.48
N LEU A 108 -2.64 -18.35 -0.77
CA LEU A 108 -3.70 -17.36 -0.90
C LEU A 108 -3.15 -15.94 -0.70
N LYS A 109 -2.40 -15.71 0.39
CA LYS A 109 -1.76 -14.42 0.66
C LYS A 109 -0.75 -14.01 -0.41
N THR A 110 -0.02 -14.97 -0.98
CA THR A 110 0.95 -14.71 -2.03
C THR A 110 0.26 -14.33 -3.34
N ALA A 111 -0.78 -15.07 -3.74
CA ALA A 111 -1.61 -14.76 -4.91
C ALA A 111 -2.26 -13.37 -4.75
N PHE A 112 -2.84 -13.09 -3.58
CA PHE A 112 -3.39 -11.77 -3.28
C PHE A 112 -2.36 -10.66 -3.45
N ARG A 113 -1.14 -10.81 -2.90
CA ARG A 113 -0.08 -9.79 -3.04
C ARG A 113 0.40 -9.59 -4.48
N ARG A 114 0.31 -10.62 -5.33
CA ARG A 114 0.64 -10.51 -6.76
C ARG A 114 -0.44 -9.74 -7.51
N LEU A 115 -1.71 -10.12 -7.32
CA LEU A 115 -2.84 -9.42 -7.92
C LEU A 115 -2.96 -7.98 -7.40
N ALA A 116 -2.76 -7.76 -6.11
CA ALA A 116 -2.79 -6.44 -5.49
C ALA A 116 -1.80 -5.47 -6.14
N ARG A 117 -0.61 -5.92 -6.51
CA ARG A 117 0.38 -5.10 -7.21
C ARG A 117 0.01 -4.80 -8.66
N ARG A 118 -0.70 -5.71 -9.33
CA ARG A 118 -1.14 -5.55 -10.72
C ARG A 118 -2.39 -4.68 -10.83
N LEU A 119 -3.32 -4.84 -9.90
CA LEU A 119 -4.66 -4.23 -9.92
C LEU A 119 -4.76 -2.99 -9.00
N HIS A 120 -3.66 -2.52 -8.41
CA HIS A 120 -3.68 -1.35 -7.54
C HIS A 120 -4.16 -0.10 -8.32
N PRO A 121 -5.01 0.77 -7.74
CA PRO A 121 -5.47 1.99 -8.40
C PRO A 121 -4.34 2.92 -8.85
N ASP A 122 -3.23 2.96 -8.11
CA ASP A 122 -2.05 3.77 -8.50
C ASP A 122 -1.37 3.30 -9.79
N VAL A 123 -1.58 2.04 -10.18
CA VAL A 123 -0.92 1.41 -11.33
C VAL A 123 -1.92 1.15 -12.47
N HIS A 124 -3.19 0.87 -12.13
CA HIS A 124 -4.22 0.51 -13.07
C HIS A 124 -5.37 1.52 -13.03
N PRO A 125 -5.77 2.12 -14.16
CA PRO A 125 -6.79 3.19 -14.19
C PRO A 125 -8.19 2.71 -13.74
N GLN A 126 -8.50 1.42 -13.89
CA GLN A 126 -9.71 0.78 -13.33
C GLN A 126 -9.44 0.02 -12.01
N GLY A 127 -8.33 0.32 -11.34
CA GLY A 127 -7.84 -0.47 -10.21
C GLY A 127 -8.73 -0.41 -8.97
N ASN A 128 -9.52 0.66 -8.76
CA ASN A 128 -10.36 0.78 -7.56
C ASN A 128 -11.39 -0.37 -7.45
N ASP A 129 -12.20 -0.59 -8.49
CA ASP A 129 -13.26 -1.60 -8.46
C ASP A 129 -12.69 -3.03 -8.44
N LEU A 130 -11.64 -3.26 -9.24
CA LEU A 130 -10.95 -4.54 -9.30
C LEU A 130 -10.25 -4.89 -7.97
N PHE A 131 -9.64 -3.90 -7.32
CA PHE A 131 -8.98 -4.08 -6.03
C PHE A 131 -9.97 -4.30 -4.89
N LEU A 132 -11.13 -3.63 -4.91
CA LEU A 132 -12.23 -3.91 -3.98
C LEU A 132 -12.77 -5.33 -4.15
N THR A 133 -12.94 -5.76 -5.40
CA THR A 133 -13.38 -7.11 -5.72
C THR A 133 -12.35 -8.13 -5.22
N LEU A 134 -11.05 -7.92 -5.50
CA LEU A 134 -9.95 -8.75 -5.01
C LEU A 134 -9.99 -8.93 -3.49
N LYS A 135 -10.17 -7.84 -2.73
CA LYS A 135 -10.29 -7.89 -1.26
C LYS A 135 -11.49 -8.72 -0.81
N THR A 136 -12.62 -8.57 -1.50
CA THR A 136 -13.86 -9.30 -1.19
C THR A 136 -13.69 -10.80 -1.43
N GLN A 137 -13.11 -11.19 -2.56
CA GLN A 137 -12.84 -12.60 -2.87
C GLN A 137 -11.80 -13.21 -1.93
N HIS A 138 -10.73 -12.46 -1.62
CA HIS A 138 -9.71 -12.90 -0.67
C HIS A 138 -10.31 -13.18 0.71
N ARG A 139 -11.14 -12.27 1.24
CA ARG A 139 -11.82 -12.45 2.52
C ARG A 139 -12.71 -13.70 2.52
N CYS A 140 -13.40 -13.97 1.42
CA CYS A 140 -14.24 -15.17 1.29
C CYS A 140 -13.43 -16.48 1.36
N LEU A 141 -12.23 -16.50 0.78
CA LEU A 141 -11.33 -17.67 0.83
C LEU A 141 -10.61 -17.77 2.19
N GLU A 142 -10.33 -16.65 2.86
CA GLU A 142 -9.76 -16.66 4.22
C GLU A 142 -10.69 -17.33 5.25
N GLU A 143 -12.00 -17.30 5.03
CA GLU A 143 -12.98 -17.96 5.91
C GLU A 143 -12.80 -19.48 5.97
N ILE A 144 -12.18 -20.11 4.96
CA ILE A 144 -11.89 -21.55 4.94
C ILE A 144 -10.91 -21.92 6.07
N PHE A 145 -9.96 -21.05 6.37
CA PHE A 145 -8.93 -21.29 7.39
C PHE A 145 -9.37 -20.88 8.80
N LYS A 146 -10.47 -20.12 8.92
CA LYS A 146 -11.06 -19.80 10.20
C LYS A 146 -11.87 -21.01 10.66
N ARG A 147 -11.33 -21.78 11.60
CA ARG A 147 -12.05 -22.92 12.20
C ARG A 147 -13.43 -22.46 12.66
N PRO A 148 -14.52 -23.19 12.32
CA PRO A 148 -15.72 -23.11 13.13
C PRO A 148 -15.35 -23.62 14.53
N VAL A 149 -15.56 -22.75 15.53
CA VAL A 149 -15.48 -23.11 16.96
C VAL A 149 -16.69 -23.97 17.29
#